data_AF-A0A7S3I2C2-F1
#
_entry.id   AF-A0A7S3I2C2-F1
#
_cell.length_a   1.000
_cell.length_b   1.000
_cell.length_c   1.000
_cell.angle_alpha   90.00
_cell.angle_beta   90.00
_cell.angle_gamma   90.00
#
_symmetry.space_group_name_H-M   'P 1'
#
loop_
_entity.id
_entity.type
_entity.pdbx_description
1 polymer ?
#
loop_
_entity_poly.entity_id
_entity_poly.type
_entity_poly.pdbx_seq_one_letter_code
_entity_poly.pdbx_strand_id
1 'polypeptide(L)'
;KAYLRANGIKADSSKLADAAYLNSLVVRCIFYVIFGDYNSKWLSDDDVATLTNWRNYAIFFVLPRLLQRFFFNLLSNKIKELRVNQAHIIDRLQLREPFQKMNQDLPREYQRSTDVELMDQVMYVIGFAGIGGTSAGLSSTASFLLGK
;
A
#
# COMPACT_ATOMS: atom_id res chain seq x y z
N LYS A 1 -0.51 20.16 2.95
CA LYS A 1 0.80 20.84 2.73
C LYS A 1 1.73 20.82 3.95
N ALA A 2 1.24 20.80 5.19
CA ALA A 2 2.07 20.76 6.40
C ALA A 2 2.80 19.41 6.60
N TYR A 3 2.14 18.28 6.33
CA TYR A 3 2.64 16.92 6.64
C TYR A 3 3.94 16.52 5.93
N LEU A 4 4.00 16.63 4.60
CA LEU A 4 5.19 16.29 3.80
C LEU A 4 6.37 17.23 4.11
N ARG A 5 6.11 18.53 4.26
CA ARG A 5 7.14 19.54 4.54
C ARG A 5 7.74 19.40 5.94
N ALA A 6 6.93 19.07 6.94
CA ALA A 6 7.39 18.83 8.31
C ALA A 6 8.36 17.64 8.40
N ASN A 7 8.39 16.77 7.39
CA ASN A 7 9.18 15.55 7.38
C ASN A 7 10.18 15.51 6.21
N GLY A 8 10.64 16.69 5.79
CA GLY A 8 11.73 16.83 4.82
C GLY A 8 11.36 16.52 3.37
N ILE A 9 10.12 16.12 3.07
CA ILE A 9 9.68 15.83 1.71
C ILE A 9 9.32 17.12 1.01
N LYS A 10 10.20 17.54 0.11
CA LYS A 10 9.96 18.66 -0.80
C LYS A 10 9.38 18.12 -2.10
N ALA A 11 8.17 18.57 -2.43
CA ALA A 11 7.59 18.34 -3.75
C ALA A 11 8.49 19.02 -4.79
N ASP A 12 8.95 18.23 -5.75
CA ASP A 12 9.86 18.66 -6.80
C ASP A 12 9.20 18.42 -8.17
N SER A 13 8.73 19.51 -8.78
CA SER A 13 8.06 19.45 -10.08
C SER A 13 9.00 19.02 -11.22
N SER A 14 10.32 19.12 -11.04
CA SER A 14 11.27 18.61 -12.04
C SER A 14 11.25 17.08 -12.13
N LYS A 15 10.74 16.41 -11.09
CA LYS A 15 10.66 14.94 -10.99
C LYS A 15 9.31 14.37 -11.43
N LEU A 16 8.47 15.15 -12.12
CA LEU A 16 7.19 14.65 -12.65
C LEU A 16 7.38 13.49 -13.65
N ALA A 17 8.55 13.37 -14.29
CA ALA A 17 8.86 12.23 -15.15
C ALA A 17 9.40 11.00 -14.40
N ASP A 18 9.72 11.12 -13.11
CA ASP A 18 10.30 10.05 -12.29
C ASP A 18 9.18 9.25 -11.60
N ALA A 19 8.84 8.11 -12.21
CA ALA A 19 7.82 7.21 -11.68
C ALA A 19 8.16 6.68 -10.27
N ALA A 20 9.43 6.45 -9.95
CA ALA A 20 9.82 5.94 -8.64
C ALA A 20 9.60 7.01 -7.56
N TYR A 21 9.98 8.25 -7.85
CA TYR A 21 9.69 9.39 -6.98
C TYR A 21 8.18 9.56 -6.76
N LEU A 22 7.39 9.58 -7.83
CA LEU A 22 5.94 9.74 -7.73
C LEU A 22 5.27 8.61 -6.94
N ASN A 23 5.64 7.35 -7.19
CA ASN A 23 5.10 6.20 -6.47
C ASN A 23 5.45 6.28 -4.97
N SER A 24 6.68 6.70 -4.63
CA SER A 24 7.09 6.86 -3.23
C SER A 24 6.25 7.90 -2.49
N LEU A 25 5.88 9.00 -3.16
CA LEU A 25 4.99 10.02 -2.61
C LEU A 25 3.58 9.48 -2.39
N VAL A 26 3.06 8.70 -3.35
CA VAL A 26 1.74 8.08 -3.25
C VAL A 26 1.66 7.17 -2.03
N VAL A 27 2.63 6.27 -1.85
CA VAL A 27 2.66 5.35 -0.71
C VAL A 27 2.65 6.11 0.62
N ARG A 28 3.52 7.11 0.77
CA ARG A 28 3.61 7.90 2.00
C ARG A 28 2.33 8.68 2.28
N CYS A 29 1.72 9.26 1.26
CA CYS A 29 0.47 9.99 1.40
C CYS A 29 -0.69 9.07 1.80
N ILE A 30 -0.85 7.93 1.12
CA ILE A 30 -1.92 6.97 1.42
C ILE A 30 -1.76 6.42 2.82
N PHE A 31 -0.53 6.01 3.17
CA PHE A 31 -0.27 5.47 4.50
C PHE A 31 -0.56 6.49 5.60
N TYR A 32 -0.20 7.75 5.38
CA TYR A 32 -0.55 8.82 6.31
C TYR A 32 -2.05 9.05 6.44
N VAL A 33 -2.77 9.12 5.32
CA VAL A 33 -4.22 9.35 5.33
C VAL A 33 -4.95 8.26 6.11
N ILE A 34 -4.46 7.02 6.06
CA ILE A 34 -5.11 5.88 6.70
C ILE A 34 -4.65 5.69 8.16
N PHE A 35 -3.35 5.83 8.43
CA PHE A 35 -2.75 5.46 9.72
C PHE A 35 -2.15 6.63 10.50
N GLY A 36 -2.14 7.85 9.94
CA GLY A 36 -1.47 9.01 10.52
C GLY A 36 -1.98 9.44 11.88
N ASP A 37 -3.27 9.20 12.16
CA ASP A 37 -3.88 9.50 13.46
C ASP A 37 -3.56 8.44 14.52
N TYR A 38 -3.15 7.24 14.09
CA TYR A 38 -2.83 6.12 14.98
C TYR A 38 -1.34 6.05 15.33
N ASN A 39 -0.49 6.62 14.51
CA ASN A 39 0.94 6.61 14.74
C ASN A 39 1.65 7.78 14.04
N SER A 40 2.53 8.46 14.79
CA SER A 40 3.41 9.51 14.28
C SER A 40 4.69 8.98 13.61
N LYS A 41 4.96 7.67 13.66
CA LYS A 41 6.15 7.08 13.02
C LYS A 41 5.99 7.04 11.51
N TRP A 42 7.07 7.43 10.86
CA TRP A 42 7.18 7.49 9.41
C TRP A 42 7.61 6.16 8.82
N LEU A 43 7.10 5.87 7.63
CA LEU A 43 7.65 4.81 6.79
C LEU A 43 9.11 5.14 6.46
N SER A 44 10.00 4.19 6.75
CA SER A 44 11.36 4.25 6.23
C SER A 44 11.36 4.14 4.71
N ASP A 45 12.48 4.48 4.07
CA ASP A 45 12.62 4.31 2.63
C ASP A 45 12.46 2.84 2.21
N ASP A 46 12.91 1.91 3.04
CA ASP A 46 12.76 0.46 2.84
C ASP A 46 11.29 0.02 2.92
N ASP A 47 10.53 0.58 3.85
CA ASP A 47 9.10 0.29 3.99
C ASP A 47 8.33 0.84 2.78
N VAL A 48 8.71 2.04 2.31
CA VAL A 48 8.13 2.62 1.10
C VAL A 48 8.47 1.80 -0.14
N ALA A 49 9.71 1.32 -0.28
CA ALA A 49 10.10 0.45 -1.38
C ALA A 49 9.27 -0.85 -1.37
N THR A 50 9.13 -1.46 -0.20
CA THR A 50 8.33 -2.68 0.01
C THR A 50 6.86 -2.46 -0.36
N LEU A 51 6.25 -1.39 0.14
CA LEU A 51 4.84 -1.05 -0.12
C LEU A 51 4.60 -0.61 -1.57
N THR A 52 5.55 0.05 -2.21
CA THR A 52 5.47 0.40 -3.64
C THR A 52 5.41 -0.86 -4.51
N ASN A 53 6.13 -1.92 -4.10
CA ASN A 53 6.21 -3.16 -4.85
C ASN A 53 4.85 -3.89 -4.95
N TRP A 54 3.88 -3.59 -4.07
CA TRP A 54 2.50 -4.12 -4.15
C TRP A 54 1.84 -3.88 -5.50
N ARG A 55 2.13 -2.75 -6.16
CA ARG A 55 1.63 -2.44 -7.50
C ARG A 55 2.01 -3.51 -8.52
N ASN A 56 3.21 -4.09 -8.41
CA ASN A 56 3.69 -5.11 -9.34
C ASN A 56 2.92 -6.42 -9.19
N TYR A 57 2.18 -6.59 -8.09
CA TYR A 57 1.34 -7.75 -7.86
C TYR A 57 -0.13 -7.54 -8.29
N ALA A 58 -0.51 -6.32 -8.70
CA ALA A 58 -1.86 -6.00 -9.17
C ALA A 58 -2.26 -6.79 -10.42
N ILE A 59 -1.30 -7.09 -11.31
CA ILE A 59 -1.55 -7.86 -12.54
C ILE A 59 -2.08 -9.27 -12.25
N PHE A 60 -1.74 -9.85 -11.11
CA PHE A 60 -2.17 -11.20 -10.73
C PHE A 60 -3.63 -11.27 -10.29
N PHE A 61 -4.26 -10.11 -10.03
CA PHE A 61 -5.68 -10.02 -9.68
C PHE A 61 -6.59 -9.79 -10.89
N VAL A 62 -6.03 -9.28 -11.99
CA VAL A 62 -6.76 -9.01 -13.25
C VAL A 62 -6.69 -10.18 -14.24
N LEU A 63 -5.76 -11.13 -14.05
CA LEU A 63 -5.56 -12.26 -14.97
C LEU A 63 -6.72 -13.27 -14.96
N PRO A 64 -7.07 -13.91 -16.10
CA PRO A 64 -8.10 -14.96 -16.19
C PRO A 64 -7.84 -16.15 -15.25
N ARG A 65 -8.91 -16.77 -14.72
CA ARG A 65 -8.88 -17.88 -13.71
C ARG A 65 -7.93 -19.04 -14.03
N LEU A 66 -7.70 -19.33 -15.31
CA LEU A 66 -6.81 -20.40 -15.79
C LEU A 66 -5.33 -20.07 -15.57
N LEU A 67 -4.92 -18.83 -15.88
CA LEU A 67 -3.57 -18.35 -15.61
C LEU A 67 -3.36 -18.21 -14.10
N GLN A 68 -4.37 -17.72 -13.36
CA GLN A 68 -4.33 -17.66 -11.90
C GLN A 68 -3.94 -19.04 -11.31
N ARG A 69 -4.61 -20.14 -11.72
CA ARG A 69 -4.30 -21.52 -11.27
C ARG A 69 -2.86 -21.98 -11.51
N PHE A 70 -2.29 -21.69 -12.67
CA PHE A 70 -0.92 -22.09 -12.99
C PHE A 70 0.12 -21.25 -12.24
N PHE A 71 -0.15 -19.96 -12.11
CA PHE A 71 0.67 -19.01 -11.39
C PHE A 71 0.56 -19.19 -9.86
N PHE A 72 -0.55 -19.72 -9.32
CA PHE A 72 -0.81 -19.85 -7.88
C PHE A 72 0.29 -20.57 -7.11
N ASN A 73 1.02 -21.54 -7.69
CA ASN A 73 2.13 -22.20 -6.96
C ASN A 73 3.38 -21.31 -6.82
N LEU A 74 3.76 -20.58 -7.88
CA LEU A 74 4.89 -19.65 -7.87
C LEU A 74 4.55 -18.33 -7.16
N LEU A 75 3.29 -17.89 -7.27
CA LEU A 75 2.79 -16.68 -6.63
C LEU A 75 2.39 -16.87 -5.18
N SER A 76 2.02 -18.07 -4.75
CA SER A 76 1.73 -18.33 -3.34
C SER A 76 2.93 -17.96 -2.46
N ASN A 77 4.15 -18.29 -2.88
CA ASN A 77 5.35 -17.93 -2.13
C ASN A 77 5.60 -16.41 -2.12
N LYS A 78 5.46 -15.73 -3.26
CA LYS A 78 5.63 -14.27 -3.33
C LYS A 78 4.55 -13.51 -2.55
N ILE A 79 3.30 -13.96 -2.60
CA ILE A 79 2.19 -13.39 -1.84
C ILE A 79 2.42 -13.62 -0.35
N LYS A 80 2.83 -14.81 0.07
CA LYS A 80 3.20 -15.08 1.47
C LYS A 80 4.31 -14.15 1.95
N GLU A 81 5.37 -13.98 1.15
CA GLU A 81 6.47 -13.09 1.47
C GLU A 81 6.01 -11.63 1.60
N LEU A 82 5.16 -11.14 0.70
CA LEU A 82 4.56 -9.81 0.81
C LEU A 82 3.74 -9.64 2.09
N ARG A 83 2.93 -10.64 2.44
CA ARG A 83 2.11 -10.63 3.67
C ARG A 83 2.98 -10.60 4.92
N VAL A 84 4.06 -11.37 4.94
CA VAL A 84 5.03 -11.39 6.03
C VAL A 84 5.73 -10.02 6.14
N ASN A 85 6.24 -9.49 5.04
CA ASN A 85 6.89 -8.18 5.02
C ASN A 85 5.95 -7.07 5.46
N GLN A 86 4.69 -7.11 5.04
CA GLN A 86 3.66 -6.18 5.48
C GLN A 86 3.38 -6.30 6.98
N ALA A 87 3.20 -7.51 7.50
CA ALA A 87 3.00 -7.72 8.94
C ALA A 87 4.18 -7.15 9.74
N HIS A 88 5.42 -7.34 9.28
CA HIS A 88 6.60 -6.75 9.90
C HIS A 88 6.59 -5.22 9.87
N ILE A 89 6.11 -4.58 8.80
CA ILE A 89 5.96 -3.12 8.73
C ILE A 89 4.93 -2.66 9.78
N ILE A 90 3.76 -3.29 9.82
CA ILE A 90 2.70 -2.97 10.78
C ILE A 90 3.17 -3.15 12.22
N ASP A 91 3.91 -4.23 12.51
CA ASP A 91 4.45 -4.51 13.84
C ASP A 91 5.50 -3.48 14.27
N ARG A 92 6.43 -3.15 13.37
CA ARG A 92 7.47 -2.13 13.63
C ARG A 92 6.86 -0.75 13.88
N LEU A 93 5.81 -0.44 13.14
CA LEU A 93 5.02 0.77 13.31
C LEU A 93 3.99 0.65 14.43
N GLN A 94 3.88 -0.47 15.15
CA GLN A 94 2.93 -0.63 16.26
C GLN A 94 1.48 -0.33 15.86
N LEU A 95 1.10 -0.65 14.63
CA LEU A 95 -0.21 -0.34 14.05
C LEU A 95 -1.24 -1.47 14.18
N ARG A 96 -1.04 -2.44 15.09
CA ARG A 96 -2.00 -3.54 15.28
C ARG A 96 -3.35 -3.09 15.85
N GLU A 97 -3.32 -2.17 16.79
CA GLU A 97 -4.53 -1.64 17.46
C GLU A 97 -5.61 -1.14 16.48
N PRO A 98 -5.29 -0.34 15.44
CA PRO A 98 -6.28 0.05 14.43
C PRO A 98 -7.05 -1.13 13.82
N PHE A 99 -6.36 -2.23 13.50
CA PHE A 99 -7.01 -3.40 12.90
C PHE A 99 -7.88 -4.15 13.91
N GLN A 100 -7.44 -4.24 15.16
CA GLN A 100 -8.25 -4.82 16.24
C GLN A 100 -9.54 -4.03 16.44
N LYS A 101 -9.44 -2.71 16.50
CA LYS A 101 -10.59 -1.81 16.62
C LYS A 101 -11.53 -1.92 15.42
N MET A 102 -11.00 -1.88 14.19
CA MET A 102 -11.80 -2.09 12.99
C MET A 102 -12.55 -3.43 13.03
N ASN A 103 -11.92 -4.50 13.53
CA ASN A 103 -12.58 -5.79 13.62
C ASN A 103 -13.71 -5.80 14.64
N GLN A 104 -13.54 -5.11 15.77
CA GLN A 104 -14.57 -5.01 16.81
C GLN A 104 -15.77 -4.16 16.36
N ASP A 105 -15.52 -3.15 15.52
CA ASP A 105 -16.55 -2.26 14.99
C ASP A 105 -17.39 -2.91 13.87
N LEU A 106 -16.97 -4.06 13.34
CA LEU A 106 -17.76 -4.82 12.36
C LEU A 106 -18.96 -5.54 13.03
N PRO A 107 -20.10 -5.68 12.32
CA PRO A 107 -21.19 -6.57 12.75
C PRO A 107 -20.67 -7.99 13.00
N ARG A 108 -21.25 -8.70 13.98
CA ARG A 108 -20.74 -10.01 14.45
C ARG A 108 -20.55 -11.02 13.32
N GLU A 109 -21.42 -11.02 12.32
CA GLU A 109 -21.35 -11.90 11.15
C GLU A 109 -20.16 -11.61 10.21
N TYR A 110 -19.56 -10.41 10.30
CA TYR A 110 -18.42 -9.98 9.49
C TYR A 110 -17.11 -9.88 10.28
N GLN A 111 -17.14 -10.07 11.61
CA GLN A 111 -15.92 -10.09 12.40
C GLN A 111 -15.01 -11.23 11.95
N ARG A 112 -13.73 -10.93 11.79
CA ARG A 112 -12.71 -11.93 11.47
C ARG A 112 -12.29 -12.66 12.73
N SER A 113 -11.90 -13.91 12.52
CA SER A 113 -11.42 -14.80 13.58
C SER A 113 -10.16 -14.25 14.26
N THR A 114 -9.33 -13.54 13.49
CA THR A 114 -8.09 -12.92 13.95
C THR A 114 -7.95 -11.51 13.38
N ASP A 115 -7.31 -10.62 14.12
CA ASP A 115 -6.92 -9.28 13.65
C ASP A 115 -5.94 -9.34 12.48
N VAL A 116 -5.09 -10.36 12.43
CA VAL A 116 -4.17 -10.65 11.32
C VAL A 116 -4.92 -10.88 10.00
N GLU A 117 -6.03 -11.61 10.04
CA GLU A 117 -6.87 -11.86 8.85
C GLU A 117 -7.49 -10.55 8.33
N LEU A 118 -8.01 -9.70 9.21
CA LEU A 118 -8.54 -8.39 8.81
C LEU A 118 -7.44 -7.48 8.29
N MET A 119 -6.28 -7.46 8.95
CA MET A 119 -5.10 -6.69 8.54
C MET A 119 -4.68 -7.06 7.11
N ASP A 120 -4.59 -8.35 6.80
CA ASP A 120 -4.26 -8.83 5.44
C ASP A 120 -5.28 -8.32 4.40
N GLN A 121 -6.58 -8.42 4.70
CA GLN A 121 -7.64 -7.96 3.80
C GLN A 121 -7.62 -6.44 3.59
N VAL A 122 -7.47 -5.66 4.66
CA VAL A 122 -7.43 -4.20 4.58
C VAL A 122 -6.20 -3.74 3.80
N MET A 123 -5.03 -4.27 4.15
CA MET A 123 -3.80 -3.89 3.48
C MET A 123 -3.74 -4.36 2.02
N TYR A 124 -4.38 -5.48 1.71
CA TYR A 124 -4.58 -5.89 0.32
C TYR A 124 -5.34 -4.82 -0.48
N VAL A 125 -6.44 -4.28 0.06
CA VAL A 125 -7.21 -3.19 -0.58
C VAL A 125 -6.37 -1.92 -0.71
N ILE A 126 -5.61 -1.57 0.33
CA ILE A 126 -4.71 -0.40 0.34
C ILE A 126 -3.63 -0.55 -0.73
N GLY A 127 -2.98 -1.71 -0.83
CA GLY A 127 -1.93 -1.98 -1.80
C GLY A 127 -2.44 -1.96 -3.24
N PHE A 128 -3.57 -2.63 -3.50
CA PHE A 128 -4.14 -2.76 -4.84
C PHE A 128 -4.82 -1.47 -5.31
N ALA A 129 -5.89 -1.06 -4.63
CA ALA A 129 -6.74 0.05 -5.08
C ALA A 129 -6.15 1.40 -4.67
N GLY A 130 -5.66 1.50 -3.42
CA GLY A 130 -5.03 2.71 -2.92
C GLY A 130 -3.75 3.03 -3.69
N ILE A 131 -2.69 2.29 -3.41
CA ILE A 131 -1.33 2.57 -3.92
C ILE A 131 -1.29 2.34 -5.43
N GLY A 132 -1.72 1.18 -5.92
CA GLY A 132 -1.68 0.84 -7.34
C GLY A 132 -2.49 1.81 -8.21
N GLY A 133 -3.77 2.01 -7.87
CA GLY A 133 -4.67 2.89 -8.61
C GLY A 133 -4.23 4.36 -8.61
N THR A 134 -3.88 4.89 -7.42
CA THR A 134 -3.43 6.29 -7.30
C THR A 134 -2.11 6.52 -8.03
N SER A 135 -1.18 5.56 -7.97
CA SER A 135 0.09 5.64 -8.72
C SER A 135 -0.13 5.67 -10.24
N ALA A 136 -1.06 4.86 -10.75
CA ALA A 136 -1.42 4.87 -12.17
C ALA A 136 -2.04 6.20 -12.59
N GLY A 137 -3.03 6.69 -11.83
CA GLY A 137 -3.68 7.99 -12.10
C GLY A 137 -2.70 9.17 -12.05
N LEU A 138 -1.81 9.19 -11.07
CA LEU A 138 -0.76 10.21 -10.96
C LEU A 138 0.22 10.13 -12.14
N SER A 139 0.62 8.92 -12.55
CA SER A 139 1.50 8.72 -13.71
C SER A 139 0.84 9.24 -15.00
N SER A 140 -0.44 8.92 -15.23
CA SER A 140 -1.20 9.44 -16.38
C SER A 140 -1.32 10.96 -16.37
N THR A 141 -1.58 11.55 -15.20
CA THR A 141 -1.65 13.01 -15.04
C THR A 141 -0.29 13.66 -15.31
N ALA A 142 0.79 13.05 -14.82
CA ALA A 142 2.15 13.54 -15.06
C ALA A 142 2.52 13.48 -16.55
N SER A 143 2.19 12.38 -17.25
CA SER A 143 2.38 12.28 -18.71
C SER A 143 1.61 13.37 -19.45
N PHE A 144 0.34 13.57 -19.12
CA PHE A 144 -0.48 14.63 -19.71
C PHE A 144 0.14 16.02 -19.52
N LEU A 145 0.59 16.35 -18.30
CA LEU A 145 1.22 17.64 -18.00
C LEU A 145 2.57 17.83 -18.71
N LEU A 146 3.28 16.74 -19.00
CA LEU A 146 4.54 16.75 -19.73
C LEU A 146 4.36 16.72 -21.26
N GLY A 147 3.12 16.64 -21.75
CA GLY A 147 2.80 16.52 -23.18
C GLY A 147 3.26 15.20 -23.80
N LYS A 148 3.23 14.11 -23.02
CA LYS A 148 3.61 12.74 -23.43
C LYS A 148 2.41 11.82 -23.51
#